data_AF-A0A3D9BA02-F1
#
_entry.id   AF-A0A3D9BA02-F1
#
_cell.length_a   1.000
_cell.length_b   1.000
_cell.length_c   1.000
_cell.angle_alpha   90.00
_cell.angle_beta   90.00
_cell.angle_gamma   90.00
#
_symmetry.space_group_name_H-M   'P 1'
#
loop_
_entity.id
_entity.type
_entity.pdbx_description
1 polymer ?
#
loop_
_entity_poly.entity_id
_entity_poly.type
_entity_poly.pdbx_seq_one_letter_code
_entity_poly.pdbx_strand_id
1 'polypeptide(L)'
;MKKMALLTGILISCTISAQMEYKTYQNGLIYSEKTMHQLEKIVDSLNLKYKACDLSKIFYSQLQTKGHSVVMKSGEILSAKKDMDMGISLEQFIKKYPDAMVRKDILLVKTKSQDYNHKDITRIREISLDENMGIRIETNYKKNRYNKPVRDRWAYYYRDKTGYSDEYIEAFYFPENFKTIPLDAKYSRQIIYSDCVIDTSDSKFKKGAKEGRLSEGIPENWRNLPKDEKENLLDSLRSVVLVGFCSEDEGPRNQGIYMALLSAETSNWSVFLKSHLDIMNDHFERASDNGYAREQRQTYIKELEKLNINVPDLIFGISLRMENPVENHYYGDIYRLGRAISESKDLKLFLTQLLSMIADEKLDDYNRVLAYFFYTNCNYYIKDKRDQKINNEKLVEAIEKLPKYLSEKIVPETL
;
A
#
# COMPACT_ATOMS: atom_id res chain seq x y z
N MET A 1 47.72 -51.28 -21.36
CA MET A 1 47.25 -50.40 -20.27
C MET A 1 46.51 -49.20 -20.86
N LYS A 2 45.18 -49.26 -20.94
CA LYS A 2 44.33 -48.10 -21.28
C LYS A 2 43.25 -48.01 -20.20
N LYS A 3 43.30 -46.94 -19.40
CA LYS A 3 42.41 -46.71 -18.27
C LYS A 3 41.02 -46.32 -18.79
N MET A 4 40.02 -47.11 -18.41
CA MET A 4 38.61 -46.74 -18.44
C MET A 4 38.38 -45.69 -17.35
N ALA A 5 37.91 -44.50 -17.71
CA ALA A 5 37.36 -43.52 -16.78
C ALA A 5 35.84 -43.56 -16.93
N LEU A 6 35.15 -44.18 -15.96
CA LEU A 6 33.71 -44.09 -15.79
C LEU A 6 33.40 -42.69 -15.24
N LEU A 7 32.70 -41.87 -16.02
CA LEU A 7 32.09 -40.63 -15.52
C LEU A 7 30.71 -40.98 -14.97
N THR A 8 30.61 -41.11 -13.64
CA THR A 8 29.33 -41.17 -12.93
C THR A 8 28.79 -39.74 -12.81
N GLY A 9 27.74 -39.43 -13.57
CA GLY A 9 26.99 -38.19 -13.43
C GLY A 9 26.19 -38.18 -12.13
N ILE A 10 26.62 -37.34 -11.18
CA ILE A 10 25.80 -37.00 -10.01
C ILE A 10 24.84 -35.89 -10.46
N LEU A 11 23.62 -36.28 -10.81
CA LEU A 11 22.48 -35.37 -10.88
C LEU A 11 22.12 -34.94 -9.45
N ILE A 12 22.76 -33.86 -8.98
CA ILE A 12 22.31 -33.14 -7.79
C ILE A 12 21.00 -32.44 -8.20
N SER A 13 19.89 -33.11 -7.96
CA SER A 13 18.58 -32.46 -7.94
C SER A 13 18.54 -31.59 -6.69
N CYS A 14 18.97 -30.34 -6.82
CA CYS A 14 18.65 -29.29 -5.86
C CYS A 14 17.14 -29.06 -5.90
N THR A 15 16.39 -29.87 -5.15
CA THR A 15 15.09 -29.43 -4.67
C THR A 15 15.38 -28.31 -3.68
N ILE A 16 15.34 -27.08 -4.17
CA ILE A 16 15.25 -25.89 -3.34
C ILE A 16 13.94 -26.06 -2.57
N SER A 17 14.02 -26.65 -1.39
CA SER A 17 12.95 -26.58 -0.40
C SER A 17 12.91 -25.13 0.04
N ALA A 18 12.14 -24.30 -0.67
CA ALA A 18 11.64 -23.07 -0.08
C ALA A 18 11.02 -23.49 1.26
N GLN A 19 11.52 -22.92 2.37
CA GLN A 19 10.98 -23.19 3.70
C GLN A 19 9.46 -23.02 3.61
N MET A 20 8.71 -24.12 3.75
CA MET A 20 7.26 -24.04 3.74
C MET A 20 6.85 -23.45 5.09
N GLU A 21 6.39 -22.20 5.06
CA GLU A 21 5.95 -21.45 6.25
C GLU A 21 4.79 -22.19 6.96
N TYR A 22 3.92 -22.86 6.18
CA TYR A 22 2.77 -23.64 6.67
C TYR A 22 2.57 -24.94 5.89
N LYS A 23 1.64 -25.76 6.39
CA LYS A 23 1.18 -26.97 5.69
C LYS A 23 0.62 -26.62 4.32
N THR A 24 1.29 -27.11 3.29
CA THR A 24 0.80 -27.10 1.91
C THR A 24 0.06 -28.41 1.62
N TYR A 25 -1.10 -28.32 0.96
CA TYR A 25 -1.88 -29.47 0.53
C TYR A 25 -1.42 -29.97 -0.85
N GLN A 26 -1.95 -31.12 -1.31
CA GLN A 26 -1.58 -31.71 -2.62
C GLN A 26 -1.86 -30.77 -3.80
N ASN A 27 -2.81 -29.84 -3.64
CA ASN A 27 -3.12 -28.78 -4.61
C ASN A 27 -2.08 -27.64 -4.64
N GLY A 28 -1.02 -27.69 -3.80
CA GLY A 28 0.02 -26.68 -3.73
C GLY A 28 -0.34 -25.41 -2.97
N LEU A 29 -1.47 -25.40 -2.25
CA LEU A 29 -2.00 -24.24 -1.51
C LEU A 29 -1.99 -24.48 0.00
N ILE A 30 -2.10 -23.41 0.80
CA ILE A 30 -2.26 -23.52 2.27
C ILE A 30 -3.67 -23.96 2.70
N TYR A 31 -4.62 -24.01 1.77
CA TYR A 31 -6.00 -24.44 1.97
C TYR A 31 -6.27 -25.80 1.32
N SER A 32 -7.05 -26.64 2.00
CA SER A 32 -7.45 -27.94 1.47
C SER A 32 -8.36 -27.81 0.24
N GLU A 33 -8.41 -28.83 -0.62
CA GLU A 33 -9.32 -28.84 -1.77
C GLU A 33 -10.79 -28.67 -1.36
N LYS A 34 -11.20 -29.31 -0.26
CA LYS A 34 -12.56 -29.16 0.30
C LYS A 34 -12.84 -27.69 0.66
N THR A 35 -11.88 -27.04 1.31
CA THR A 35 -11.98 -25.62 1.70
C THR A 35 -12.03 -24.72 0.46
N MET A 36 -11.16 -24.96 -0.53
CA MET A 36 -11.14 -24.17 -1.76
C MET A 36 -12.45 -24.27 -2.54
N HIS A 37 -13.03 -25.47 -2.66
CA HIS A 37 -14.33 -25.66 -3.31
C HIS A 37 -15.48 -24.98 -2.55
N GLN A 38 -15.38 -24.88 -1.22
CA GLN A 38 -16.35 -24.13 -0.41
C GLN A 38 -16.24 -22.62 -0.64
N LEU A 39 -15.01 -22.10 -0.67
CA LEU A 39 -14.74 -20.69 -0.97
C LEU A 39 -15.14 -20.31 -2.40
N GLU A 40 -14.91 -21.20 -3.37
CA GLU A 40 -15.29 -21.00 -4.78
C GLU A 40 -16.78 -20.72 -4.93
N LYS A 41 -17.64 -21.48 -4.23
CA LYS A 41 -19.10 -21.25 -4.22
C LYS A 41 -19.48 -19.87 -3.66
N ILE A 42 -18.75 -19.39 -2.65
CA ILE A 42 -18.97 -18.05 -2.09
C ILE A 42 -18.58 -17.00 -3.14
N VAL A 43 -17.41 -17.16 -3.77
CA VAL A 43 -16.91 -16.26 -4.82
C VAL A 43 -17.85 -16.21 -6.01
N ASP A 44 -18.41 -17.34 -6.45
CA ASP A 44 -19.39 -17.36 -7.53
C ASP A 44 -20.65 -16.55 -7.19
N SER A 45 -21.13 -16.65 -5.96
CA SER A 45 -22.25 -15.83 -5.45
C SER A 45 -21.89 -14.34 -5.43
N LEU A 46 -20.69 -13.99 -5.00
CA LEU A 46 -20.21 -12.60 -4.98
C LEU A 46 -20.03 -12.03 -6.39
N ASN A 47 -19.55 -12.83 -7.34
CA ASN A 47 -19.45 -12.44 -8.75
C ASN A 47 -20.83 -12.18 -9.35
N LEU A 48 -21.85 -12.97 -8.99
CA LEU A 48 -23.22 -12.72 -9.39
C LEU A 48 -23.77 -11.44 -8.74
N LYS A 49 -23.50 -11.21 -7.46
CA LYS A 49 -23.89 -9.98 -6.74
C LYS A 49 -23.23 -8.74 -7.36
N TYR A 50 -21.95 -8.82 -7.72
CA TYR A 50 -21.22 -7.73 -8.38
C TYR A 50 -21.87 -7.30 -9.70
N LYS A 51 -22.40 -8.26 -10.49
CA LYS A 51 -23.15 -7.94 -11.72
C LYS A 51 -24.42 -7.13 -11.46
N ALA A 52 -24.95 -7.15 -10.24
CA ALA A 52 -26.10 -6.38 -9.79
C ALA A 52 -25.73 -5.17 -8.92
N CYS A 53 -24.43 -4.91 -8.66
CA CYS A 53 -23.99 -3.76 -7.89
C CYS A 53 -24.22 -2.46 -8.64
N ASP A 54 -24.41 -1.38 -7.88
CA ASP A 54 -24.47 -0.04 -8.44
C ASP A 54 -23.09 0.41 -8.93
N LEU A 55 -22.87 0.24 -10.24
CA LEU A 55 -21.64 0.65 -10.92
C LEU A 55 -21.59 2.16 -11.23
N SER A 56 -22.59 2.94 -10.77
CA SER A 56 -22.64 4.39 -10.99
C SER A 56 -21.88 5.20 -9.94
N LYS A 57 -21.40 4.57 -8.87
CA LYS A 57 -20.66 5.26 -7.81
C LYS A 57 -19.40 5.93 -8.38
N ILE A 58 -19.30 7.23 -8.13
CA ILE A 58 -18.16 8.06 -8.54
C ILE A 58 -17.19 8.19 -7.37
N PHE A 59 -15.94 7.82 -7.60
CA PHE A 59 -14.84 8.07 -6.69
C PHE A 59 -14.07 9.30 -7.14
N TYR A 60 -13.48 10.00 -6.19
CA TYR A 60 -12.71 11.21 -6.41
C TYR A 60 -11.27 10.96 -6.01
N SER A 61 -10.32 11.43 -6.80
CA SER A 61 -8.90 11.40 -6.46
C SER A 61 -8.64 12.12 -5.13
N GLN A 62 -7.54 11.79 -4.44
CA GLN A 62 -7.14 12.60 -3.29
C GLN A 62 -6.89 14.05 -3.69
N LEU A 63 -7.08 14.97 -2.75
CA LEU A 63 -6.76 16.38 -2.93
C LEU A 63 -5.27 16.54 -3.22
N GLN A 64 -4.94 17.12 -4.37
CA GLN A 64 -3.57 17.31 -4.81
C GLN A 64 -3.35 18.65 -5.49
N THR A 65 -2.11 19.11 -5.51
CA THR A 65 -1.69 20.32 -6.21
C THR A 65 -0.19 20.29 -6.52
N LYS A 66 0.24 21.14 -7.45
CA LYS A 66 1.64 21.45 -7.66
C LYS A 66 2.06 22.54 -6.68
N GLY A 67 3.15 22.34 -5.95
CA GLY A 67 3.64 23.29 -4.96
C GLY A 67 5.16 23.41 -4.92
N HIS A 68 5.65 24.06 -3.87
CA HIS A 68 7.08 24.20 -3.58
C HIS A 68 7.32 23.88 -2.12
N SER A 69 8.42 23.18 -1.80
CA SER A 69 8.86 23.00 -0.42
C SER A 69 10.03 23.91 -0.10
N VAL A 70 10.07 24.36 1.15
CA VAL A 70 11.11 25.23 1.69
C VAL A 70 11.54 24.66 3.03
N VAL A 71 12.86 24.54 3.22
CA VAL A 71 13.46 24.10 4.47
C VAL A 71 14.53 25.10 4.89
N MET A 72 14.48 25.58 6.14
CA MET A 72 15.56 26.35 6.74
C MET A 72 15.99 25.72 8.07
N LYS A 73 17.29 25.43 8.17
CA LYS A 73 17.96 24.86 9.36
C LYS A 73 18.85 25.86 10.09
N SER A 74 19.03 27.05 9.52
CA SER A 74 19.86 28.14 10.04
C SER A 74 19.39 29.48 9.45
N GLY A 75 20.01 30.58 9.88
CA GLY A 75 19.68 31.93 9.42
C GLY A 75 18.57 32.60 10.25
N GLU A 76 17.89 33.59 9.66
CA GLU A 76 16.84 34.38 10.33
C GLU A 76 15.47 33.68 10.35
N ILE A 77 15.37 32.50 10.97
CA ILE A 77 14.17 31.63 10.92
C ILE A 77 12.93 32.33 11.51
N LEU A 78 13.06 33.02 12.64
CA LEU A 78 11.95 33.76 13.24
C LEU A 78 11.44 34.88 12.32
N SER A 79 12.32 35.56 11.58
CA SER A 79 11.93 36.56 10.58
C SER A 79 11.18 35.88 9.42
N ALA A 80 11.71 34.75 8.93
CA ALA A 80 11.08 33.98 7.86
C ALA A 80 9.66 33.52 8.23
N LYS A 81 9.47 33.05 9.47
CA LYS A 81 8.15 32.69 9.99
C LYS A 81 7.18 33.89 9.97
N LYS A 82 7.61 35.06 10.45
CA LYS A 82 6.77 36.28 10.46
C LYS A 82 6.37 36.69 9.04
N ASP A 83 7.30 36.60 8.10
CA ASP A 83 7.01 36.92 6.71
C ASP A 83 6.02 35.93 6.07
N MET A 84 6.14 34.63 6.39
CA MET A 84 5.15 33.62 5.97
C MET A 84 3.76 33.91 6.56
N ASP A 85 3.70 34.32 7.84
CA ASP A 85 2.45 34.75 8.50
C ASP A 85 1.84 35.99 7.84
N MET A 86 2.68 36.89 7.32
CA MET A 86 2.29 38.08 6.56
C MET A 86 1.99 37.79 5.07
N GLY A 87 2.18 36.54 4.61
CA GLY A 87 1.86 36.14 3.24
C GLY A 87 2.88 36.60 2.20
N ILE A 88 4.17 36.68 2.55
CA ILE A 88 5.26 36.93 1.58
C ILE A 88 5.16 35.99 0.37
N SER A 89 5.43 36.48 -0.85
CA SER A 89 5.47 35.61 -2.03
C SER A 89 6.70 34.71 -2.00
N LEU A 90 6.66 33.58 -2.72
CA LEU A 90 7.81 32.67 -2.80
C LEU A 90 9.06 33.37 -3.39
N GLU A 91 8.89 34.22 -4.41
CA GLU A 91 9.99 34.94 -5.05
C GLU A 91 10.64 35.95 -4.08
N GLN A 92 9.81 36.68 -3.32
CA GLN A 92 10.28 37.61 -2.29
C GLN A 92 10.97 36.85 -1.16
N PHE A 93 10.41 35.70 -0.76
CA PHE A 93 10.99 34.83 0.26
C PHE A 93 12.39 34.35 -0.14
N ILE A 94 12.54 33.79 -1.34
CA ILE A 94 13.84 33.30 -1.85
C ILE A 94 14.87 34.44 -1.92
N LYS A 95 14.44 35.64 -2.34
CA LYS A 95 15.33 36.81 -2.39
C LYS A 95 15.80 37.25 -1.01
N LYS A 96 14.92 37.19 0.00
CA LYS A 96 15.23 37.60 1.37
C LYS A 96 16.00 36.54 2.15
N TYR A 97 15.77 35.26 1.85
CA TYR A 97 16.36 34.10 2.51
C TYR A 97 17.09 33.20 1.50
N PRO A 98 18.24 33.65 0.95
CA PRO A 98 18.95 32.93 -0.12
C PRO A 98 19.49 31.56 0.31
N ASP A 99 19.71 31.35 1.61
CA ASP A 99 20.21 30.09 2.16
C ASP A 99 19.10 29.04 2.37
N ALA A 100 17.83 29.39 2.10
CA ALA A 100 16.72 28.45 2.21
C ALA A 100 16.82 27.37 1.14
N MET A 101 16.67 26.10 1.55
CA MET A 101 16.61 24.99 0.62
C MET A 101 15.21 24.95 -0.01
N VAL A 102 15.11 25.25 -1.31
CA VAL A 102 13.82 25.33 -2.01
C VAL A 102 13.74 24.26 -3.10
N ARG A 103 12.71 23.42 -3.04
CA ARG A 103 12.34 22.51 -4.14
C ARG A 103 11.11 23.04 -4.83
N LYS A 104 11.20 23.19 -6.15
CA LYS A 104 10.11 23.72 -6.97
C LYS A 104 9.40 22.64 -7.76
N ASP A 105 8.12 22.91 -8.01
CA ASP A 105 7.24 22.13 -8.87
C ASP A 105 7.18 20.67 -8.40
N ILE A 106 6.72 20.49 -7.16
CA ILE A 106 6.57 19.20 -6.49
C ILE A 106 5.09 18.83 -6.36
N LEU A 107 4.79 17.53 -6.38
CA LEU A 107 3.43 17.03 -6.14
C LEU A 107 3.14 17.03 -4.65
N LEU A 108 2.12 17.77 -4.25
CA LEU A 108 1.62 17.81 -2.89
C LEU A 108 0.28 17.13 -2.81
N VAL A 109 0.13 16.21 -1.85
CA VAL A 109 -1.12 15.51 -1.57
C VAL A 109 -1.59 15.88 -0.17
N LYS A 110 -2.87 16.21 -0.05
CA LYS A 110 -3.54 16.53 1.21
C LYS A 110 -4.55 15.43 1.53
N THR A 111 -4.49 14.89 2.74
CA THR A 111 -5.39 13.82 3.18
C THR A 111 -5.93 14.07 4.57
N LYS A 112 -7.11 13.51 4.85
CA LYS A 112 -7.58 13.23 6.21
C LYS A 112 -7.04 11.87 6.64
N SER A 113 -6.46 11.79 7.84
CA SER A 113 -5.99 10.54 8.43
C SER A 113 -6.04 10.61 9.95
N GLN A 114 -5.64 9.54 10.64
CA GLN A 114 -5.48 9.52 12.08
C GLN A 114 -4.00 9.53 12.46
N ASP A 115 -3.67 10.20 13.58
CA ASP A 115 -2.34 10.11 14.20
C ASP A 115 -2.22 8.83 15.06
N TYR A 116 -1.06 8.65 15.71
CA TYR A 116 -0.81 7.52 16.61
C TYR A 116 -1.73 7.47 17.83
N ASN A 117 -2.44 8.56 18.15
CA ASN A 117 -3.41 8.64 19.22
C ASN A 117 -4.86 8.53 18.70
N HIS A 118 -5.05 8.08 17.46
CA HIS A 118 -6.34 7.98 16.78
C HIS A 118 -7.09 9.32 16.62
N LYS A 119 -6.37 10.46 16.64
CA LYS A 119 -6.96 11.78 16.42
C LYS A 119 -6.96 12.12 14.94
N ASP A 120 -8.08 12.65 14.46
CA ASP A 120 -8.20 13.12 13.08
C ASP A 120 -7.22 14.29 12.82
N ILE A 121 -6.37 14.12 11.81
CA ILE A 121 -5.42 15.11 11.33
C ILE A 121 -5.60 15.38 9.83
N THR A 122 -5.24 16.59 9.43
CA THR A 122 -4.96 16.94 8.03
C THR A 122 -3.46 16.82 7.81
N ARG A 123 -3.07 15.96 6.87
CA ARG A 123 -1.69 15.77 6.46
C ARG A 123 -1.51 16.34 5.06
N ILE A 124 -0.50 17.19 4.88
CA ILE A 124 0.00 17.60 3.57
C ILE A 124 1.38 17.00 3.43
N ARG A 125 1.63 16.25 2.36
CA ARG A 125 2.92 15.62 2.12
C ARG A 125 3.40 15.88 0.70
N GLU A 126 4.70 15.96 0.57
CA GLU A 126 5.39 15.86 -0.71
C GLU A 126 5.46 14.40 -1.17
N ILE A 127 5.14 14.17 -2.44
CA ILE A 127 5.39 12.89 -3.10
C ILE A 127 6.73 13.00 -3.83
N SER A 128 7.79 12.47 -3.22
CA SER A 128 9.14 12.57 -3.78
C SER A 128 9.35 11.51 -4.86
N LEU A 129 9.81 11.94 -6.03
CA LEU A 129 10.19 11.08 -7.17
C LEU A 129 11.72 10.96 -7.32
N ASP A 130 12.47 11.61 -6.44
CA ASP A 130 13.93 11.58 -6.37
C ASP A 130 14.38 10.95 -5.04
N GLU A 131 15.70 10.84 -4.82
CA GLU A 131 16.29 10.24 -3.62
C GLU A 131 16.03 11.05 -2.32
N ASN A 132 15.40 12.23 -2.39
CA ASN A 132 15.15 13.03 -1.20
C ASN A 132 13.97 12.50 -0.40
N MET A 133 14.12 12.49 0.92
CA MET A 133 12.99 12.32 1.83
C MET A 133 12.13 13.59 1.77
N GLY A 134 10.97 13.51 1.11
CA GLY A 134 9.99 14.60 1.06
C GLY A 134 9.51 15.00 2.45
N ILE A 135 9.10 16.25 2.61
CA ILE A 135 8.61 16.74 3.91
C ILE A 135 7.11 16.47 4.08
N ARG A 136 6.62 16.54 5.33
CA ARG A 136 5.19 16.44 5.65
C ARG A 136 4.81 17.41 6.75
N ILE A 137 3.63 18.01 6.61
CA ILE A 137 3.05 18.92 7.60
C ILE A 137 1.73 18.31 8.07
N GLU A 138 1.58 18.18 9.38
CA GLU A 138 0.40 17.64 10.03
C GLU A 138 -0.25 18.69 10.92
N THR A 139 -1.57 18.81 10.83
CA THR A 139 -2.36 19.72 11.66
C THR A 139 -3.64 19.04 12.13
N ASN A 140 -4.22 19.47 13.25
CA ASN A 140 -5.50 18.96 13.71
C ASN A 140 -6.57 19.16 12.63
N TYR A 141 -7.31 18.10 12.32
CA TYR A 141 -8.36 18.16 11.32
C TYR A 141 -9.47 19.14 11.74
N LYS A 142 -9.83 20.03 10.82
CA LYS A 142 -10.99 20.93 10.97
C LYS A 142 -11.79 20.91 9.67
N LYS A 143 -12.99 20.34 9.70
CA LYS A 143 -13.88 20.19 8.53
C LYS A 143 -14.07 21.51 7.75
N ASN A 144 -14.22 22.63 8.48
CA ASN A 144 -14.39 23.95 7.88
C ASN A 144 -13.11 24.56 7.27
N ARG A 145 -11.93 23.97 7.47
CA ARG A 145 -10.65 24.41 6.89
C ARG A 145 -10.14 23.48 5.80
N TYR A 146 -10.51 22.20 5.85
CA TYR A 146 -9.94 21.16 4.98
C TYR A 146 -10.08 21.48 3.49
N ASN A 147 -11.25 21.95 3.04
CA ASN A 147 -11.51 22.30 1.64
C ASN A 147 -11.38 23.80 1.33
N LYS A 148 -10.80 24.61 2.23
CA LYS A 148 -10.64 26.03 1.96
C LYS A 148 -9.59 26.27 0.85
N PRO A 149 -9.80 27.28 -0.02
CA PRO A 149 -8.77 27.73 -0.94
C PRO A 149 -7.49 28.14 -0.19
N VAL A 150 -6.35 27.75 -0.75
CA VAL A 150 -5.00 27.99 -0.21
C VAL A 150 -4.04 28.59 -1.22
N ARG A 151 -4.50 28.94 -2.43
CA ARG A 151 -3.69 29.60 -3.44
C ARG A 151 -2.99 30.84 -2.87
N ASP A 152 -1.70 30.95 -3.21
CA ASP A 152 -0.77 31.99 -2.79
C ASP A 152 -0.63 32.08 -1.26
N ARG A 153 -0.61 30.91 -0.60
CA ARG A 153 -0.42 30.79 0.86
C ARG A 153 0.64 29.77 1.22
N TRP A 154 1.07 29.90 2.47
CA TRP A 154 1.98 28.97 3.14
C TRP A 154 1.21 28.01 4.05
N ALA A 155 1.71 26.78 4.13
CA ALA A 155 1.55 25.93 5.30
C ALA A 155 2.95 25.61 5.82
N TYR A 156 3.19 25.73 7.11
CA TYR A 156 4.51 25.48 7.66
C TYR A 156 4.45 24.77 9.01
N TYR A 157 5.51 24.02 9.31
CA TYR A 157 5.86 23.52 10.62
C TYR A 157 7.09 24.28 11.10
N TYR A 158 7.00 24.86 12.28
CA TYR A 158 8.08 25.60 12.92
C TYR A 158 8.41 24.94 14.26
N ARG A 159 9.71 24.79 14.53
CA ARG A 159 10.25 24.25 15.78
C ARG A 159 11.16 25.28 16.42
N ASP A 160 10.82 25.66 17.64
CA ASP A 160 11.66 26.53 18.48
C ASP A 160 13.01 25.87 18.79
N LYS A 161 14.04 26.71 18.95
CA LYS A 161 15.33 26.26 19.47
C LYS A 161 15.17 25.67 20.87
N THR A 162 15.77 24.52 21.09
CA THR A 162 15.88 23.90 22.42
C THR A 162 17.35 23.72 22.80
N GLY A 163 17.63 23.25 24.01
CA GLY A 163 18.99 22.86 24.39
C GLY A 163 19.56 21.68 23.57
N TYR A 164 18.71 20.94 22.85
CA TYR A 164 19.08 19.73 22.11
C TYR A 164 18.88 19.84 20.59
N SER A 165 18.29 20.93 20.10
CA SER A 165 17.98 21.10 18.68
C SER A 165 17.98 22.56 18.28
N ASP A 166 18.52 22.85 17.10
CA ASP A 166 18.42 24.18 16.50
C ASP A 166 16.98 24.54 16.11
N GLU A 167 16.76 25.83 15.93
CA GLU A 167 15.52 26.38 15.36
C GLU A 167 15.38 25.89 13.92
N TYR A 168 14.14 25.62 13.49
CA TYR A 168 13.89 24.97 12.21
C TYR A 168 12.52 25.32 11.64
N ILE A 169 12.43 25.48 10.31
CA ILE A 169 11.15 25.60 9.60
C ILE A 169 11.10 24.71 8.35
N GLU A 170 9.98 24.01 8.20
CA GLU A 170 9.56 23.29 7.01
C GLU A 170 8.29 23.94 6.48
N ALA A 171 8.22 24.24 5.19
CA ALA A 171 7.06 24.89 4.62
C ALA A 171 6.71 24.39 3.22
N PHE A 172 5.42 24.46 2.91
CA PHE A 172 4.90 24.39 1.56
C PHE A 172 4.33 25.73 1.14
N TYR A 173 4.69 26.19 -0.05
CA TYR A 173 3.99 27.25 -0.75
C TYR A 173 3.06 26.66 -1.81
N PHE A 174 1.84 27.19 -1.90
CA PHE A 174 0.80 26.72 -2.83
C PHE A 174 0.51 27.77 -3.91
N PRO A 175 1.10 27.69 -5.12
CA PRO A 175 0.75 28.55 -6.24
C PRO A 175 -0.70 28.37 -6.70
N GLU A 176 -1.28 27.21 -6.42
CA GLU A 176 -2.64 26.84 -6.80
C GLU A 176 -3.41 26.25 -5.60
N ASN A 177 -4.73 26.16 -5.76
CA ASN A 177 -5.56 25.41 -4.81
C ASN A 177 -5.37 23.90 -4.98
N PHE A 178 -5.63 23.14 -3.91
CA PHE A 178 -5.84 21.70 -4.03
C PHE A 178 -7.07 21.40 -4.87
N LYS A 179 -6.94 20.41 -5.75
CA LYS A 179 -7.99 19.93 -6.65
C LYS A 179 -8.18 18.43 -6.44
N THR A 180 -9.37 17.97 -6.78
CA THR A 180 -9.73 16.56 -6.90
C THR A 180 -10.53 16.40 -8.18
N ILE A 181 -10.37 15.27 -8.87
CA ILE A 181 -11.09 14.94 -10.09
C ILE A 181 -11.84 13.61 -9.91
N PRO A 182 -12.99 13.43 -10.58
CA PRO A 182 -13.64 12.12 -10.60
C PRO A 182 -12.74 11.11 -11.30
N LEU A 183 -12.62 9.91 -10.73
CA LEU A 183 -11.90 8.80 -11.34
C LEU A 183 -12.74 8.20 -12.47
N ASP A 184 -12.10 7.98 -13.62
CA ASP A 184 -12.74 7.36 -14.78
C ASP A 184 -13.43 6.02 -14.42
N ALA A 185 -14.50 5.70 -15.15
CA ALA A 185 -15.36 4.55 -14.83
C ALA A 185 -14.60 3.22 -14.75
N LYS A 186 -13.49 3.05 -15.49
CA LYS A 186 -12.67 1.84 -15.40
C LYS A 186 -12.02 1.66 -14.02
N TYR A 187 -11.50 2.73 -13.43
CA TYR A 187 -10.89 2.71 -12.10
C TYR A 187 -11.95 2.58 -11.00
N SER A 188 -13.06 3.30 -11.17
CA SER A 188 -14.21 3.17 -10.27
C SER A 188 -14.72 1.73 -10.22
N ARG A 189 -14.79 1.01 -11.35
CA ARG A 189 -15.17 -0.42 -11.37
C ARG A 189 -14.20 -1.31 -10.61
N GLN A 190 -12.89 -1.07 -10.69
CA GLN A 190 -11.89 -1.83 -9.93
C GLN A 190 -12.09 -1.64 -8.42
N ILE A 191 -12.32 -0.40 -7.99
CA ILE A 191 -12.62 -0.08 -6.58
C ILE A 191 -13.93 -0.75 -6.13
N ILE A 192 -14.99 -0.68 -6.94
CA ILE A 192 -16.29 -1.30 -6.61
C ILE A 192 -16.14 -2.83 -6.54
N TYR A 193 -15.38 -3.41 -7.45
CA TYR A 193 -15.10 -4.85 -7.44
C TYR A 193 -14.37 -5.24 -6.15
N SER A 194 -13.30 -4.52 -5.77
CA SER A 194 -12.56 -4.82 -4.54
C SER A 194 -13.45 -4.65 -3.30
N ASP A 195 -14.23 -3.58 -3.21
CA ASP A 195 -15.16 -3.34 -2.09
C ASP A 195 -16.24 -4.43 -1.99
N CYS A 196 -16.78 -4.87 -3.14
CA CYS A 196 -17.82 -5.89 -3.19
C CYS A 196 -17.28 -7.27 -2.77
N VAL A 197 -16.08 -7.62 -3.21
CA VAL A 197 -15.49 -8.93 -2.93
C VAL A 197 -14.93 -8.98 -1.51
N ILE A 198 -14.35 -7.90 -0.97
CA ILE A 198 -13.79 -7.87 0.40
C ILE A 198 -14.86 -7.82 1.50
N ASP A 199 -16.08 -7.39 1.15
CA ASP A 199 -17.15 -7.06 2.09
C ASP A 199 -16.70 -6.04 3.14
N THR A 200 -16.88 -4.76 2.84
CA THR A 200 -16.41 -3.66 3.69
C THR A 200 -17.36 -3.33 4.87
N SER A 201 -18.44 -4.12 5.06
CA SER A 201 -19.40 -3.87 6.13
C SER A 201 -18.90 -4.25 7.53
N ASP A 202 -17.89 -5.12 7.63
CA ASP A 202 -17.30 -5.58 8.89
C ASP A 202 -15.76 -5.56 8.83
N SER A 203 -15.13 -5.44 10.00
CA SER A 203 -13.68 -5.54 10.17
C SER A 203 -13.26 -6.99 10.45
N LYS A 204 -11.98 -7.30 10.18
CA LYS A 204 -11.40 -8.59 10.59
C LYS A 204 -11.40 -8.73 12.12
N PHE A 205 -11.18 -7.63 12.85
CA PHE A 205 -11.26 -7.60 14.31
C PHE A 205 -12.62 -7.11 14.80
N LYS A 206 -13.06 -7.59 15.96
CA LYS A 206 -14.30 -7.15 16.58
C LYS A 206 -14.17 -5.70 17.04
N LYS A 207 -15.30 -4.98 17.00
CA LYS A 207 -15.38 -3.62 17.56
C LYS A 207 -14.97 -3.64 19.03
N GLY A 208 -13.99 -2.82 19.40
CA GLY A 208 -13.46 -2.74 20.76
C GLY A 208 -12.42 -3.79 21.12
N ALA A 209 -11.95 -4.59 20.16
CA ALA A 209 -10.74 -5.40 20.32
C ALA A 209 -9.57 -4.49 20.79
N LYS A 210 -8.78 -4.99 21.74
CA LYS A 210 -7.65 -4.26 22.32
C LYS A 210 -6.35 -4.99 22.03
N GLU A 211 -5.26 -4.24 22.05
CA GLU A 211 -3.92 -4.80 22.08
C GLU A 211 -3.77 -5.76 23.27
N GLY A 212 -3.20 -6.93 23.04
CA GLY A 212 -3.07 -7.94 24.08
C GLY A 212 -2.37 -9.21 23.62
N ARG A 213 -2.49 -10.25 24.44
CA ARG A 213 -1.98 -11.59 24.16
C ARG A 213 -3.15 -12.57 24.03
N LEU A 214 -2.96 -13.60 23.21
CA LEU A 214 -3.85 -14.77 23.24
C LEU A 214 -3.60 -15.53 24.54
N SER A 215 -4.61 -15.64 25.40
CA SER A 215 -4.48 -16.25 26.73
C SER A 215 -4.12 -17.74 26.68
N GLU A 216 -4.59 -18.47 25.67
CA GLU A 216 -4.45 -19.93 25.56
C GLU A 216 -3.68 -20.39 24.31
N GLY A 217 -3.11 -19.44 23.55
CA GLY A 217 -2.49 -19.75 22.27
C GLY A 217 -3.48 -20.39 21.27
N ILE A 218 -2.96 -21.12 20.30
CA ILE A 218 -3.78 -21.85 19.32
C ILE A 218 -3.57 -23.34 19.56
N PRO A 219 -4.65 -24.11 19.82
CA PRO A 219 -4.53 -25.55 20.09
C PRO A 219 -3.86 -26.29 18.92
N GLU A 220 -2.93 -27.20 19.20
CA GLU A 220 -2.26 -28.00 18.14
C GLU A 220 -3.27 -28.78 17.28
N ASN A 221 -4.36 -29.22 17.90
CA ASN A 221 -5.45 -29.95 17.26
C ASN A 221 -6.54 -29.05 16.64
N TRP A 222 -6.32 -27.74 16.48
CA TRP A 222 -7.36 -26.79 16.03
C TRP A 222 -8.08 -27.24 14.73
N ARG A 223 -7.37 -27.94 13.83
CA ARG A 223 -7.92 -28.46 12.56
C ARG A 223 -8.97 -29.55 12.76
N ASN A 224 -8.90 -30.28 13.87
CA ASN A 224 -9.80 -31.39 14.21
C ASN A 224 -10.98 -30.93 15.08
N LEU A 225 -11.01 -29.67 15.49
CA LEU A 225 -12.12 -29.13 16.27
C LEU A 225 -13.44 -29.19 15.48
N PRO A 226 -14.58 -29.43 16.15
CA PRO A 226 -15.90 -29.20 15.60
C PRO A 226 -16.05 -27.79 15.02
N LYS A 227 -17.00 -27.60 14.11
CA LYS A 227 -17.22 -26.30 13.44
C LYS A 227 -17.45 -25.17 14.45
N ASP A 228 -18.33 -25.39 15.42
CA ASP A 228 -18.70 -24.39 16.43
C ASP A 228 -17.49 -24.00 17.31
N GLU A 229 -16.60 -24.95 17.61
CA GLU A 229 -15.35 -24.68 18.33
C GLU A 229 -14.34 -23.89 17.49
N LYS A 230 -14.28 -24.13 16.17
CA LYS A 230 -13.48 -23.30 15.25
C LYS A 230 -14.01 -21.88 15.15
N GLU A 231 -15.34 -21.72 15.14
CA GLU A 231 -15.99 -20.41 15.14
C GLU A 231 -15.69 -19.66 16.45
N ASN A 232 -15.76 -20.33 17.60
CA ASN A 232 -15.39 -19.76 18.90
C ASN A 232 -13.90 -19.37 18.96
N LEU A 233 -13.01 -20.21 18.42
CA LEU A 233 -11.59 -19.92 18.35
C LEU A 233 -11.30 -18.73 17.44
N LEU A 234 -11.95 -18.66 16.27
CA LEU A 234 -11.88 -17.51 15.38
C LEU A 234 -12.35 -16.24 16.12
N ASP A 235 -13.46 -16.33 16.83
CA ASP A 235 -14.00 -15.22 17.60
C ASP A 235 -13.08 -14.73 18.71
N SER A 236 -12.35 -15.63 19.37
CA SER A 236 -11.30 -15.29 20.33
C SER A 236 -10.16 -14.55 19.65
N LEU A 237 -9.66 -15.05 18.51
CA LEU A 237 -8.60 -14.40 17.72
C LEU A 237 -9.03 -13.00 17.26
N ARG A 238 -10.28 -12.80 16.89
CA ARG A 238 -10.82 -11.50 16.45
C ARG A 238 -10.99 -10.50 17.59
N SER A 239 -10.93 -10.93 18.85
CA SER A 239 -11.19 -10.09 20.03
C SER A 239 -9.93 -9.41 20.59
N VAL A 240 -8.75 -9.78 20.10
CA VAL A 240 -7.45 -9.24 20.52
C VAL A 240 -6.63 -8.83 19.30
N VAL A 241 -5.90 -7.73 19.39
CA VAL A 241 -4.93 -7.32 18.37
C VAL A 241 -3.54 -7.66 18.88
N LEU A 242 -2.82 -8.54 18.17
CA LEU A 242 -1.42 -8.82 18.46
C LEU A 242 -0.54 -7.80 17.75
N VAL A 243 0.30 -7.11 18.52
CA VAL A 243 1.29 -6.15 18.02
C VAL A 243 2.68 -6.75 18.20
N GLY A 244 3.45 -6.81 17.11
CA GLY A 244 4.79 -7.36 17.12
C GLY A 244 5.80 -6.37 17.68
N PHE A 245 6.78 -6.83 18.46
CA PHE A 245 7.81 -5.93 19.00
C PHE A 245 8.87 -5.54 17.96
N CYS A 246 9.17 -6.45 17.01
CA CYS A 246 10.16 -6.24 15.97
C CYS A 246 9.74 -6.92 14.66
N SER A 247 10.58 -6.82 13.63
CA SER A 247 10.35 -7.43 12.32
C SER A 247 10.32 -8.95 12.35
N GLU A 248 10.99 -9.59 13.32
CA GLU A 248 11.06 -11.06 13.45
C GLU A 248 9.91 -11.65 14.27
N ASP A 249 9.07 -10.82 14.88
CA ASP A 249 7.97 -11.30 15.72
C ASP A 249 6.84 -11.90 14.86
N GLU A 250 6.79 -13.21 14.72
CA GLU A 250 5.75 -13.83 13.87
C GLU A 250 4.35 -13.83 14.51
N GLY A 251 4.16 -13.35 15.74
CA GLY A 251 2.88 -13.36 16.46
C GLY A 251 1.70 -12.75 15.67
N PRO A 252 1.78 -11.48 15.21
CA PRO A 252 0.73 -10.84 14.43
C PRO A 252 0.45 -11.56 13.10
N ARG A 253 1.51 -12.03 12.44
CA ARG A 253 1.39 -12.73 11.16
C ARG A 253 0.72 -14.09 11.34
N ASN A 254 1.16 -14.86 12.34
CA ASN A 254 0.55 -16.13 12.75
C ASN A 254 -0.94 -15.92 13.04
N GLN A 255 -1.31 -14.90 13.82
CA GLN A 255 -2.71 -14.56 14.07
C GLN A 255 -3.48 -14.38 12.76
N GLY A 256 -2.94 -13.60 11.81
CA GLY A 256 -3.54 -13.40 10.49
C GLY A 256 -3.73 -14.72 9.72
N ILE A 257 -2.72 -15.59 9.70
CA ILE A 257 -2.80 -16.91 9.07
C ILE A 257 -3.87 -17.78 9.70
N TYR A 258 -3.92 -17.88 11.03
CA TYR A 258 -4.93 -18.70 11.69
C TYR A 258 -6.33 -18.12 11.54
N MET A 259 -6.48 -16.79 11.55
CA MET A 259 -7.75 -16.15 11.21
C MET A 259 -8.17 -16.51 9.79
N ALA A 260 -7.28 -16.44 8.80
CA ALA A 260 -7.58 -16.80 7.42
C ALA A 260 -7.92 -18.30 7.27
N LEU A 261 -7.20 -19.19 7.94
CA LEU A 261 -7.46 -20.64 7.90
C LEU A 261 -8.79 -21.01 8.57
N LEU A 262 -9.06 -20.51 9.77
CA LEU A 262 -10.30 -20.79 10.50
C LEU A 262 -11.52 -20.20 9.80
N SER A 263 -11.42 -18.97 9.32
CA SER A 263 -12.50 -18.32 8.57
C SER A 263 -12.77 -19.02 7.23
N ALA A 264 -11.76 -19.53 6.55
CA ALA A 264 -11.94 -20.36 5.36
C ALA A 264 -12.71 -21.65 5.69
N GLU A 265 -12.30 -22.38 6.74
CA GLU A 265 -12.94 -23.64 7.14
C GLU A 265 -14.36 -23.46 7.70
N THR A 266 -14.68 -22.27 8.22
CA THR A 266 -16.00 -21.93 8.78
C THR A 266 -16.89 -21.12 7.81
N SER A 267 -16.42 -20.79 6.60
CA SER A 267 -17.09 -19.93 5.62
C SER A 267 -17.36 -18.50 6.07
N ASN A 268 -16.53 -17.96 6.95
CA ASN A 268 -16.58 -16.56 7.31
C ASN A 268 -15.82 -15.70 6.29
N TRP A 269 -16.46 -15.41 5.16
CA TRP A 269 -15.83 -14.77 4.00
C TRP A 269 -15.20 -13.40 4.29
N SER A 270 -15.90 -12.52 5.00
CA SER A 270 -15.45 -11.14 5.25
C SER A 270 -14.17 -11.10 6.09
N VAL A 271 -13.99 -12.07 6.98
CA VAL A 271 -12.76 -12.27 7.76
C VAL A 271 -11.71 -12.97 6.91
N PHE A 272 -12.09 -14.02 6.19
CA PHE A 272 -11.18 -14.79 5.32
C PHE A 272 -10.41 -13.90 4.37
N LEU A 273 -11.11 -13.11 3.56
CA LEU A 273 -10.44 -12.37 2.50
C LEU A 273 -9.58 -11.24 3.08
N LYS A 274 -10.05 -10.53 4.11
CA LYS A 274 -9.23 -9.50 4.77
C LYS A 274 -7.96 -10.08 5.39
N SER A 275 -8.10 -11.17 6.16
CA SER A 275 -6.94 -11.85 6.74
C SER A 275 -6.00 -12.39 5.67
N HIS A 276 -6.52 -12.95 4.58
CA HIS A 276 -5.69 -13.41 3.47
C HIS A 276 -4.94 -12.27 2.78
N LEU A 277 -5.63 -11.14 2.53
CA LEU A 277 -5.01 -9.94 1.98
C LEU A 277 -3.95 -9.36 2.93
N ASP A 278 -4.15 -9.41 4.25
CA ASP A 278 -3.13 -8.98 5.21
C ASP A 278 -1.87 -9.85 5.12
N ILE A 279 -2.03 -11.17 4.94
CA ILE A 279 -0.89 -12.09 4.78
C ILE A 279 -0.13 -11.75 3.50
N MET A 280 -0.85 -11.54 2.40
CA MET A 280 -0.27 -11.17 1.10
C MET A 280 0.42 -9.80 1.13
N ASN A 281 -0.15 -8.83 1.84
CA ASN A 281 0.40 -7.48 1.99
C ASN A 281 1.38 -7.34 3.16
N ASP A 282 1.58 -8.38 3.97
CA ASP A 282 2.25 -8.31 5.27
C ASP A 282 1.74 -7.13 6.13
N HIS A 283 0.43 -6.93 6.14
CA HIS A 283 -0.25 -5.82 6.79
C HIS A 283 -0.52 -6.12 8.27
N PHE A 284 0.55 -6.11 9.06
CA PHE A 284 0.52 -6.42 10.49
C PHE A 284 1.14 -5.31 11.34
N GLU A 285 0.57 -5.08 12.51
CA GLU A 285 1.05 -4.05 13.44
C GLU A 285 2.36 -4.48 14.11
N ARG A 286 3.39 -3.63 14.01
CA ARG A 286 4.72 -3.87 14.55
C ARG A 286 5.31 -2.56 15.07
N ALA A 287 5.96 -2.59 16.23
CA ALA A 287 6.64 -1.43 16.81
C ALA A 287 7.89 -1.03 16.00
N SER A 288 8.56 -2.01 15.40
CA SER A 288 9.69 -1.83 14.49
C SER A 288 9.62 -2.88 13.41
N ASP A 289 9.82 -2.50 12.14
CA ASP A 289 9.75 -3.42 11.02
C ASP A 289 10.83 -3.11 9.98
N ASN A 290 11.56 -4.15 9.57
CA ASN A 290 12.75 -4.10 8.72
C ASN A 290 12.53 -4.93 7.46
N GLY A 291 13.14 -4.52 6.35
CA GLY A 291 12.93 -5.11 5.02
C GLY A 291 13.35 -6.58 4.84
N TYR A 292 14.32 -7.10 5.61
CA TYR A 292 14.83 -8.46 5.38
C TYR A 292 13.83 -9.56 5.81
N ALA A 293 13.19 -9.43 6.98
CA ALA A 293 12.21 -10.39 7.47
C ALA A 293 10.99 -10.43 6.54
N ARG A 294 10.67 -9.25 6.01
CA ARG A 294 9.65 -9.01 5.02
C ARG A 294 9.85 -9.80 3.72
N GLU A 295 11.09 -10.05 3.28
CA GLU A 295 11.40 -10.75 2.03
C GLU A 295 11.23 -12.27 2.11
N GLN A 296 11.27 -12.85 3.31
CA GLN A 296 11.20 -14.31 3.50
C GLN A 296 9.75 -14.84 3.54
N ARG A 297 8.80 -14.00 3.94
CA ARG A 297 7.37 -14.34 4.09
C ARG A 297 6.69 -14.59 2.76
N GLN A 298 5.88 -15.63 2.60
CA GLN A 298 5.20 -15.90 1.32
C GLN A 298 3.97 -15.00 1.11
N THR A 299 3.62 -14.73 -0.15
CA THR A 299 2.52 -13.81 -0.53
C THR A 299 1.16 -14.51 -0.69
N TYR A 300 1.15 -15.80 -1.02
CA TYR A 300 -0.06 -16.61 -1.21
C TYR A 300 -1.07 -16.05 -2.24
N ILE A 301 -0.61 -15.32 -3.25
CA ILE A 301 -1.49 -14.79 -4.31
C ILE A 301 -2.19 -15.90 -5.12
N LYS A 302 -1.57 -17.08 -5.21
CA LYS A 302 -2.07 -18.23 -6.00
C LYS A 302 -3.38 -18.77 -5.45
N GLU A 303 -3.58 -18.67 -4.14
CA GLU A 303 -4.84 -19.00 -3.47
C GLU A 303 -5.98 -18.15 -4.02
N LEU A 304 -5.78 -16.83 -4.18
CA LEU A 304 -6.77 -15.94 -4.79
C LEU A 304 -6.98 -16.23 -6.28
N GLU A 305 -5.91 -16.55 -7.02
CA GLU A 305 -5.98 -16.90 -8.45
C GLU A 305 -6.65 -18.24 -8.74
N LYS A 306 -6.70 -19.13 -7.73
CA LYS A 306 -7.39 -20.42 -7.81
C LYS A 306 -8.87 -20.26 -7.50
N LEU A 307 -9.25 -19.22 -6.76
CA LEU A 307 -10.62 -18.79 -6.65
C LEU A 307 -11.03 -18.07 -7.94
N ASN A 308 -12.30 -18.09 -8.29
CA ASN A 308 -12.85 -17.39 -9.45
C ASN A 308 -12.89 -15.86 -9.25
N ILE A 309 -11.86 -15.28 -8.62
CA ILE A 309 -11.71 -13.84 -8.36
C ILE A 309 -10.98 -13.24 -9.55
N ASN A 310 -11.48 -12.13 -10.08
CA ASN A 310 -10.69 -11.23 -10.92
C ASN A 310 -9.61 -10.54 -10.07
N VAL A 311 -8.46 -11.21 -9.93
CA VAL A 311 -7.32 -10.74 -9.12
C VAL A 311 -6.80 -9.37 -9.62
N PRO A 312 -6.66 -9.10 -10.93
CA PRO A 312 -6.32 -7.77 -11.41
C PRO A 312 -7.22 -6.65 -10.86
N ASP A 313 -8.54 -6.78 -11.00
CA ASP A 313 -9.46 -5.75 -10.53
C ASP A 313 -9.45 -5.61 -9.00
N LEU A 314 -9.33 -6.72 -8.27
CA LEU A 314 -9.16 -6.69 -6.81
C LEU A 314 -7.92 -5.88 -6.40
N ILE A 315 -6.76 -6.21 -6.98
CA ILE A 315 -5.47 -5.62 -6.61
C ILE A 315 -5.39 -4.15 -7.02
N PHE A 316 -5.87 -3.77 -8.21
CA PHE A 316 -5.93 -2.36 -8.60
C PHE A 316 -6.92 -1.57 -7.74
N GLY A 317 -8.07 -2.16 -7.41
CA GLY A 317 -9.09 -1.54 -6.56
C GLY A 317 -8.56 -1.15 -5.18
N ILE A 318 -7.77 -2.02 -4.55
CA ILE A 318 -7.15 -1.76 -3.23
C ILE A 318 -5.88 -0.88 -3.31
N SER A 319 -5.37 -0.61 -4.51
CA SER A 319 -4.14 0.18 -4.71
C SER A 319 -4.42 1.65 -4.97
N LEU A 320 -5.56 1.97 -5.59
CA LEU A 320 -5.97 3.34 -5.90
C LEU A 320 -6.19 4.16 -4.62
N ARG A 321 -5.83 5.44 -4.66
CA ARG A 321 -6.06 6.38 -3.56
C ARG A 321 -7.16 7.36 -3.93
N MET A 322 -8.09 7.55 -3.01
CA MET A 322 -9.32 8.31 -3.23
C MET A 322 -9.69 9.15 -2.00
N GLU A 323 -10.50 10.19 -2.21
CA GLU A 323 -10.97 11.11 -1.17
C GLU A 323 -12.24 10.60 -0.47
N ASN A 324 -13.03 9.76 -1.15
CA ASN A 324 -14.33 9.28 -0.67
C ASN A 324 -14.45 7.74 -0.65
N PRO A 325 -13.56 7.01 0.04
CA PRO A 325 -13.67 5.55 0.17
C PRO A 325 -14.94 5.16 0.92
N VAL A 326 -15.41 3.91 0.71
CA VAL A 326 -16.35 3.30 1.67
C VAL A 326 -15.67 3.13 3.03
N GLU A 327 -16.48 3.05 4.08
CA GLU A 327 -16.00 2.61 5.39
C GLU A 327 -15.31 1.25 5.26
N ASN A 328 -14.18 1.06 5.93
CA ASN A 328 -13.35 -0.17 5.85
C ASN A 328 -12.88 -0.58 4.45
N HIS A 329 -12.77 0.34 3.48
CA HIS A 329 -12.05 0.06 2.23
C HIS A 329 -10.64 -0.45 2.56
N TYR A 330 -10.27 -1.60 2.00
CA TYR A 330 -8.96 -2.19 2.21
C TYR A 330 -7.93 -1.51 1.30
N TYR A 331 -6.92 -0.86 1.88
CA TYR A 331 -5.81 -0.30 1.13
C TYR A 331 -4.60 -1.23 1.16
N GLY A 332 -4.18 -1.72 0.01
CA GLY A 332 -2.94 -2.48 -0.13
C GLY A 332 -1.70 -1.58 -0.08
N ASP A 333 -0.57 -2.18 0.32
CA ASP A 333 0.75 -1.56 0.26
C ASP A 333 1.38 -1.91 -1.10
N ILE A 334 1.51 -0.93 -1.99
CA ILE A 334 2.01 -1.15 -3.36
C ILE A 334 3.43 -1.75 -3.42
N TYR A 335 4.26 -1.54 -2.38
CA TYR A 335 5.58 -2.17 -2.30
C TYR A 335 5.43 -3.69 -2.11
N ARG A 336 4.45 -4.10 -1.29
CA ARG A 336 4.18 -5.52 -1.00
C ARG A 336 3.36 -6.20 -2.07
N LEU A 337 2.37 -5.50 -2.62
CA LEU A 337 1.64 -5.96 -3.78
C LEU A 337 2.56 -6.18 -4.98
N GLY A 338 3.62 -5.36 -5.14
CA GLY A 338 4.58 -5.54 -6.23
C GLY A 338 5.26 -6.91 -6.17
N ARG A 339 5.62 -7.34 -4.96
CA ARG A 339 6.12 -8.70 -4.73
C ARG A 339 5.08 -9.77 -5.05
N ALA A 340 3.85 -9.63 -4.55
CA ALA A 340 2.78 -10.60 -4.81
C ALA A 340 2.50 -10.75 -6.32
N ILE A 341 2.45 -9.65 -7.06
CA ILE A 341 2.26 -9.66 -8.52
C ILE A 341 3.41 -10.36 -9.25
N SER A 342 4.65 -10.24 -8.77
CA SER A 342 5.79 -10.95 -9.39
C SER A 342 5.65 -12.48 -9.35
N GLU A 343 4.82 -13.00 -8.44
CA GLU A 343 4.51 -14.43 -8.28
C GLU A 343 3.19 -14.82 -9.00
N SER A 344 2.48 -13.85 -9.59
CA SER A 344 1.17 -14.02 -10.24
C SER A 344 1.29 -14.64 -11.63
N LYS A 345 0.29 -15.44 -12.02
CA LYS A 345 0.12 -15.91 -13.40
C LYS A 345 -0.20 -14.78 -14.38
N ASP A 346 -0.73 -13.65 -13.88
CA ASP A 346 -1.20 -12.51 -14.65
C ASP A 346 -0.19 -11.34 -14.66
N LEU A 347 1.08 -11.58 -14.29
CA LEU A 347 2.15 -10.57 -14.21
C LEU A 347 2.20 -9.64 -15.44
N LYS A 348 2.14 -10.19 -16.65
CA LYS A 348 2.17 -9.39 -17.89
C LYS A 348 1.00 -8.41 -17.98
N LEU A 349 -0.20 -8.85 -17.60
CA LEU A 349 -1.40 -8.01 -17.59
C LEU A 349 -1.25 -6.86 -16.58
N PHE A 350 -0.75 -7.16 -15.38
CA PHE A 350 -0.48 -6.14 -14.37
C PHE A 350 0.50 -5.07 -14.86
N LEU A 351 1.64 -5.48 -15.41
CA LEU A 351 2.64 -4.56 -15.93
C LEU A 351 2.07 -3.68 -17.06
N THR A 352 1.31 -4.27 -17.99
CA THR A 352 0.67 -3.51 -19.07
C THR A 352 -0.36 -2.50 -18.55
N GLN A 353 -1.20 -2.89 -17.58
CA GLN A 353 -2.19 -1.96 -17.00
C GLN A 353 -1.51 -0.84 -16.21
N LEU A 354 -0.46 -1.14 -15.45
CA LEU A 354 0.32 -0.13 -14.72
C LEU A 354 0.96 0.90 -15.66
N LEU A 355 1.55 0.46 -16.79
CA LEU A 355 2.05 1.39 -17.82
C LEU A 355 0.91 2.24 -18.40
N SER A 356 -0.25 1.64 -18.66
CA SER A 356 -1.43 2.38 -19.12
C SER A 356 -1.91 3.40 -18.08
N MET A 357 -1.80 3.12 -16.78
CA MET A 357 -2.16 4.06 -15.72
C MET A 357 -1.20 5.24 -15.67
N ILE A 358 0.11 4.99 -15.76
CA ILE A 358 1.14 6.05 -15.79
C ILE A 358 0.88 6.99 -16.98
N ALA A 359 0.55 6.42 -18.13
CA ALA A 359 0.28 7.16 -19.36
C ALA A 359 -1.12 7.80 -19.47
N ASP A 360 -2.02 7.54 -18.52
CA ASP A 360 -3.41 8.01 -18.61
C ASP A 360 -3.54 9.49 -18.18
N GLU A 361 -3.71 10.39 -19.15
CA GLU A 361 -3.89 11.82 -18.91
C GLU A 361 -5.19 12.17 -18.17
N LYS A 362 -6.15 11.25 -18.08
CA LYS A 362 -7.40 11.43 -17.33
C LYS A 362 -7.31 10.95 -15.88
N LEU A 363 -6.30 10.15 -15.55
CA LEU A 363 -6.02 9.77 -14.17
C LEU A 363 -5.29 10.94 -13.48
N ASP A 364 -5.54 11.11 -12.19
CA ASP A 364 -4.88 12.15 -11.43
C ASP A 364 -3.40 11.87 -11.21
N ASP A 365 -2.60 12.93 -11.09
CA ASP A 365 -1.15 12.87 -10.97
C ASP A 365 -0.69 11.94 -9.84
N TYR A 366 -1.38 11.93 -8.70
CA TYR A 366 -1.01 11.09 -7.57
C TYR A 366 -1.20 9.61 -7.86
N ASN A 367 -2.34 9.18 -8.40
CA ASN A 367 -2.53 7.78 -8.77
C ASN A 367 -1.61 7.34 -9.94
N ARG A 368 -1.25 8.25 -10.85
CA ARG A 368 -0.24 7.99 -11.90
C ARG A 368 1.15 7.75 -11.32
N VAL A 369 1.56 8.56 -10.35
CA VAL A 369 2.82 8.39 -9.61
C VAL A 369 2.81 7.10 -8.77
N LEU A 370 1.68 6.75 -8.14
CA LEU A 370 1.55 5.47 -7.44
C LEU A 370 1.66 4.29 -8.40
N ALA A 371 1.08 4.37 -9.60
CA ALA A 371 1.25 3.34 -10.62
C ALA A 371 2.72 3.19 -11.07
N TYR A 372 3.46 4.30 -11.16
CA TYR A 372 4.91 4.28 -11.39
C TYR A 372 5.64 3.50 -10.28
N PHE A 373 5.45 3.86 -9.00
CA PHE A 373 6.08 3.14 -7.90
C PHE A 373 5.64 1.67 -7.84
N PHE A 374 4.38 1.39 -8.14
CA PHE A 374 3.88 0.03 -8.12
C PHE A 374 4.53 -0.80 -9.24
N TYR A 375 4.68 -0.24 -10.44
CA TYR A 375 5.40 -0.88 -11.54
C TYR A 375 6.86 -1.17 -11.19
N THR A 376 7.59 -0.20 -10.63
CA THR A 376 9.01 -0.41 -10.26
C THR A 376 9.15 -1.50 -9.21
N ASN A 377 8.26 -1.54 -8.23
CA ASN A 377 8.22 -2.63 -7.23
C ASN A 377 7.93 -3.99 -7.87
N CYS A 378 6.95 -4.09 -8.78
CA CYS A 378 6.70 -5.32 -9.53
C CYS A 378 7.97 -5.77 -10.28
N ASN A 379 8.59 -4.85 -11.02
CA ASN A 379 9.75 -5.15 -11.87
C ASN A 379 10.97 -5.57 -11.03
N TYR A 380 11.17 -4.95 -9.88
CA TYR A 380 12.27 -5.27 -8.95
C TYR A 380 12.28 -6.75 -8.56
N TYR A 381 11.11 -7.34 -8.30
CA TYR A 381 10.98 -8.75 -7.88
C TYR A 381 10.98 -9.77 -9.04
N ILE A 382 11.02 -9.33 -10.31
CA ILE A 382 11.14 -10.25 -11.45
C ILE A 382 12.52 -10.90 -11.47
N LYS A 383 12.58 -12.24 -11.59
CA LYS A 383 13.86 -12.97 -11.48
C LYS A 383 14.81 -12.78 -12.66
N ASP A 384 14.30 -12.70 -13.90
CA ASP A 384 15.15 -12.52 -15.09
C ASP A 384 15.53 -11.05 -15.27
N LYS A 385 16.83 -10.75 -15.19
CA LYS A 385 17.38 -9.41 -15.35
C LYS A 385 17.18 -8.82 -16.76
N ARG A 386 17.05 -9.67 -17.79
CA ARG A 386 16.72 -9.20 -19.14
C ARG A 386 15.28 -8.72 -19.22
N ASP A 387 14.36 -9.43 -18.57
CA ASP A 387 12.96 -8.99 -18.48
C ASP A 387 12.86 -7.67 -17.69
N GLN A 388 13.62 -7.52 -16.60
CA GLN A 388 13.70 -6.25 -15.87
C GLN A 388 14.10 -5.09 -16.78
N LYS A 389 15.16 -5.28 -17.59
CA LYS A 389 15.66 -4.27 -18.52
C LYS A 389 14.62 -3.91 -19.60
N ILE A 390 13.98 -4.90 -20.23
CA ILE A 390 12.94 -4.68 -21.24
C ILE A 390 11.75 -3.91 -20.64
N ASN A 391 11.39 -4.22 -19.40
CA ASN A 391 10.32 -3.54 -18.69
C ASN A 391 10.70 -2.08 -18.36
N ASN A 392 11.95 -1.81 -17.98
CA ASN A 392 12.43 -0.45 -17.77
C ASN A 392 12.38 0.39 -19.05
N GLU A 393 12.71 -0.18 -20.21
CA GLU A 393 12.58 0.52 -21.50
C GLU A 393 11.12 0.94 -21.76
N LYS A 394 10.14 0.06 -21.52
CA LYS A 394 8.71 0.39 -21.63
C LYS A 394 8.25 1.41 -20.59
N LEU A 395 8.83 1.37 -19.39
CA LEU A 395 8.52 2.32 -18.33
C LEU A 395 8.94 3.74 -18.71
N VAL A 396 10.10 3.91 -19.35
CA VAL A 396 10.56 5.20 -19.86
C VAL A 396 9.54 5.80 -20.82
N GLU A 397 9.02 5.01 -21.76
CA GLU A 397 7.98 5.48 -22.70
C GLU A 397 6.70 5.95 -21.98
N ALA A 398 6.30 5.29 -20.89
CA ALA A 398 5.15 5.70 -20.10
C ALA A 398 5.42 6.96 -19.27
N ILE A 399 6.63 7.11 -18.71
CA ILE A 399 7.06 8.29 -17.95
C ILE A 399 7.00 9.55 -18.81
N GLU A 400 7.34 9.47 -20.10
CA GLU A 400 7.26 10.62 -21.03
C GLU A 400 5.84 11.19 -21.18
N LYS A 401 4.81 10.42 -20.78
CA LYS A 401 3.41 10.87 -20.78
C LYS A 401 2.99 11.54 -19.47
N LEU A 402 3.80 11.45 -18.41
CA LEU A 402 3.54 12.19 -17.18
C LEU A 402 3.67 13.71 -17.45
N PRO A 403 2.99 14.56 -16.66
CA PRO A 403 3.25 15.98 -16.66
C PRO A 403 4.74 16.28 -16.48
N LYS A 404 5.26 17.26 -17.23
CA LYS A 404 6.70 17.59 -17.23
C LYS A 404 7.30 17.76 -15.83
N TYR A 405 6.55 18.41 -14.93
CA TYR A 405 6.99 18.66 -13.57
C TYR A 405 7.20 17.39 -12.72
N LEU A 406 6.65 16.25 -13.17
CA LEU A 406 6.87 14.92 -12.58
C LEU A 406 7.91 14.14 -13.38
N SER A 407 7.78 14.08 -14.72
CA SER A 407 8.67 13.29 -15.56
C SER A 407 10.13 13.75 -15.44
N GLU A 408 10.38 15.06 -15.35
CA GLU A 408 11.72 15.63 -15.19
C GLU A 408 12.36 15.32 -13.82
N LYS A 409 11.58 14.82 -12.85
CA LYS A 409 12.09 14.42 -11.52
C LYS A 409 12.51 12.96 -11.47
N ILE A 410 12.08 12.15 -12.44
CA ILE A 410 12.41 10.73 -12.51
C ILE A 410 13.67 10.58 -13.35
N VAL A 411 14.76 10.09 -12.76
CA VAL A 411 16.04 9.92 -13.46
C VAL A 411 16.08 8.52 -14.08
N PRO A 412 16.14 8.37 -15.42
CA PRO A 412 16.11 7.05 -16.07
C PRO A 412 17.31 6.17 -15.71
N GLU A 413 18.45 6.76 -15.33
CA GLU A 413 19.66 6.05 -14.90
C GLU A 413 19.49 5.29 -13.58
N THR A 414 18.40 5.57 -12.86
CA THR A 414 18.02 4.88 -11.61
C THR A 414 17.01 3.74 -11.81
N LEU A 415 16.58 3.47 -13.06
CA LEU A 415 15.58 2.46 -13.42
C LEU A 415 16.17 1.07 -13.71
#